data_AF-A0A8U0IP31-F1
#
_entry.id   AF-A0A8U0IP31-F1
#
_cell.length_a   1.000
_cell.length_b   1.000
_cell.length_c   1.000
_cell.angle_alpha   90.00
_cell.angle_beta   90.00
_cell.angle_gamma   90.00
#
_symmetry.space_group_name_H-M   'P 1'
#
loop_
_entity.id
_entity.type
_entity.pdbx_description
1 polymer ?
#
loop_
_entity_poly.entity_id
_entity_poly.type
_entity_poly.pdbx_seq_one_letter_code
_entity_poly.pdbx_strand_id
1 'polypeptide(L)'
;MNLLELRTVLAKKKRIEQEQVEEVINRISEEVEVFVHETSDVLATNRLQKETLLYPMDCLLLAAAEDADAELVTFDSGVVDAGATPPSELLD
;
A
#
# COMPACT_ATOMS: atom_id res chain seq x y z
N MET A 1 3.99 -0.83 0.73
CA MET A 1 3.73 0.54 1.29
C MET A 1 3.22 1.44 0.17
N ASN A 2 2.18 2.24 0.41
CA ASN A 2 1.60 3.14 -0.61
C ASN A 2 2.12 4.58 -0.47
N LEU A 3 2.84 5.09 -1.48
CA LEU A 3 3.40 6.46 -1.47
C LEU A 3 2.31 7.56 -1.48
N LEU A 4 1.17 7.30 -2.13
CA LEU A 4 0.08 8.27 -2.20
C LEU A 4 -0.58 8.48 -0.83
N GLU A 5 -0.74 7.39 -0.08
CA GLU A 5 -1.26 7.43 1.28
C GLU A 5 -0.24 8.05 2.23
N LEU A 6 1.03 7.65 2.15
CA LEU A 6 2.09 8.23 2.97
C LEU A 6 2.16 9.75 2.83
N ARG A 7 2.13 10.27 1.59
CA ARG A 7 2.09 11.71 1.32
C ARG A 7 0.89 12.38 2.01
N THR A 8 -0.29 11.77 1.91
CA THR A 8 -1.52 12.30 2.53
C THR A 8 -1.43 12.29 4.05
N VAL A 9 -0.88 11.23 4.65
CA VAL A 9 -0.70 11.12 6.09
C VAL A 9 0.27 12.18 6.60
N LEU A 10 1.43 12.32 5.97
CA LEU A 10 2.44 13.30 6.39
C LEU A 10 1.90 14.74 6.25
N ALA A 11 1.31 15.07 5.10
CA ALA A 11 0.81 16.43 4.85
C ALA A 11 -0.44 16.76 5.68
N LYS A 12 -1.45 15.88 5.72
CA LYS A 12 -2.76 16.21 6.33
C LYS A 12 -2.86 15.80 7.79
N LYS A 13 -2.41 14.60 8.14
CA LYS A 13 -2.55 14.06 9.50
C LYS A 13 -1.42 14.54 10.41
N LYS A 14 -0.20 14.64 9.89
CA LYS A 14 0.97 15.12 10.63
C LYS A 14 1.27 16.60 10.42
N ARG A 15 0.63 17.26 9.44
CA ARG A 15 0.78 18.69 9.14
C ARG A 15 2.24 19.09 8.90
N ILE A 16 2.97 18.22 8.22
CA ILE A 16 4.35 18.48 7.79
C ILE A 16 4.29 19.33 6.51
N GLU A 17 5.23 20.27 6.37
CA GLU A 17 5.32 21.12 5.19
C GLU A 17 5.56 20.31 3.92
N GLN A 18 4.93 20.72 2.82
CA GLN A 18 4.92 19.94 1.57
C GLN A 18 6.33 19.63 1.06
N GLU A 19 7.27 20.59 1.15
CA GLU A 19 8.67 20.40 0.75
C GLU A 19 9.34 19.25 1.53
N GLN A 20 9.15 19.21 2.85
CA GLN A 20 9.69 18.15 3.70
C GLN A 20 9.02 16.79 3.45
N VAL A 21 7.73 16.78 3.08
CA VAL A 21 7.04 15.55 2.67
C VAL A 21 7.69 14.99 1.42
N GLU A 22 7.93 15.81 0.39
CA GLU A 22 8.55 15.34 -0.85
C GLU A 22 10.01 14.90 -0.65
N GLU A 23 10.78 15.54 0.24
CA GLU A 23 12.12 15.05 0.64
C GLU A 23 12.07 13.62 1.20
N VAL A 24 11.10 13.34 2.08
CA VAL A 24 10.91 12.00 2.66
C VAL A 24 10.50 10.98 1.60
N ILE A 25 9.55 11.35 0.72
CA ILE A 25 9.09 10.46 -0.36
C ILE A 25 10.22 10.16 -1.35
N ASN A 26 11.03 11.15 -1.72
CA ASN A 26 12.16 10.97 -2.62
C ASN A 26 13.20 10.02 -2.02
N ARG A 27 13.61 10.24 -0.76
CA ARG A 27 14.58 9.36 -0.09
C ARG A 27 14.09 7.92 0.00
N ILE A 28 12.81 7.70 0.32
CA ILE A 28 12.24 6.35 0.31
C ILE A 28 12.34 5.73 -1.09
N SER A 29 11.96 6.48 -2.11
CA SER A 29 11.94 6.00 -3.51
C SER A 29 13.35 5.76 -4.08
N GLU A 30 14.40 6.28 -3.44
CA GLU A 30 15.81 5.97 -3.75
C GLU A 30 16.27 4.63 -3.13
N GLU A 31 15.64 4.19 -2.04
CA GLU A 31 16.02 2.99 -1.29
C GLU A 31 15.14 1.77 -1.61
N VAL A 32 13.97 1.97 -2.22
CA VAL A 32 13.03 0.89 -2.57
C VAL A 32 12.57 0.97 -4.02
N GLU A 33 12.30 -0.18 -4.62
CA GLU A 33 11.68 -0.25 -5.94
C GLU A 33 10.21 0.22 -5.86
N VAL A 34 9.83 1.13 -6.74
CA VAL A 34 8.45 1.65 -6.82
C VAL A 34 7.67 0.81 -7.83
N PHE A 35 6.76 -0.01 -7.33
CA PHE A 35 5.82 -0.76 -8.16
C PHE A 35 4.64 0.13 -8.57
N VAL A 36 4.28 0.08 -9.85
CA VAL A 36 3.08 0.74 -10.40
C VAL A 36 2.13 -0.35 -10.86
N HIS A 37 0.89 -0.28 -10.37
CA HIS A 37 -0.13 -1.25 -10.73
C HIS A 37 -0.46 -1.23 -12.22
N GLU A 38 -0.83 -2.39 -12.73
CA GLU A 38 -1.26 -2.59 -14.10
C GLU A 38 -2.79 -2.48 -14.23
N THR A 39 -3.27 -2.41 -15.47
CA THR A 39 -4.72 -2.37 -15.73
C THR A 39 -5.41 -3.65 -15.23
N SER A 40 -4.72 -4.80 -15.24
CA SER A 40 -5.19 -6.07 -14.68
C SER A 40 -5.53 -5.95 -13.20
N ASP A 41 -4.69 -5.27 -12.43
CA ASP A 41 -4.85 -5.13 -10.97
C ASP A 41 -6.12 -4.32 -10.64
N VAL A 42 -6.42 -3.30 -11.45
CA VAL A 42 -7.64 -2.50 -11.32
C VAL A 42 -8.88 -3.36 -11.58
N LEU A 43 -8.82 -4.30 -12.53
CA LEU A 43 -9.92 -5.24 -12.76
C LEU A 43 -10.06 -6.23 -11.59
N ALA A 44 -8.95 -6.79 -11.10
CA ALA A 44 -8.93 -7.69 -9.96
C ALA A 44 -9.46 -7.04 -8.66
N THR A 45 -9.20 -5.73 -8.49
CA THR A 45 -9.72 -4.91 -7.39
C THR A 45 -11.24 -5.04 -7.25
N ASN A 46 -11.99 -5.04 -8.37
CA ASN A 46 -13.45 -5.16 -8.33
C ASN A 46 -13.92 -6.52 -7.79
N ARG A 47 -13.20 -7.60 -8.12
CA ARG A 47 -13.48 -8.94 -7.60
C ARG A 47 -13.20 -8.97 -6.09
N LEU A 48 -12.00 -8.56 -5.69
CA LEU A 48 -11.58 -8.56 -4.29
C LEU A 48 -12.49 -7.71 -3.40
N GLN A 49 -12.89 -6.52 -3.87
CA GLN A 49 -13.77 -5.63 -3.12
C GLN A 49 -15.15 -6.27 -2.90
N LYS A 50 -15.67 -6.98 -3.90
CA LYS A 50 -16.95 -7.69 -3.79
C LYS A 50 -16.89 -8.86 -2.79
N GLU A 51 -15.75 -9.53 -2.69
CA GLU A 51 -15.55 -10.71 -1.84
C GLU A 51 -15.22 -10.34 -0.39
N THR A 52 -14.45 -9.26 -0.19
CA THR A 52 -13.88 -8.90 1.13
C THR A 52 -14.51 -7.65 1.75
N LEU A 53 -15.15 -6.79 0.95
CA LEU A 53 -15.65 -5.46 1.35
C LEU A 53 -14.57 -4.51 1.90
N LEU A 54 -13.29 -4.76 1.64
CA LEU A 54 -12.20 -3.83 1.96
C LEU A 54 -12.33 -2.53 1.15
N TYR A 55 -11.59 -1.49 1.56
CA TYR A 55 -11.55 -0.27 0.76
C TYR A 55 -10.93 -0.55 -0.62
N PRO A 56 -11.37 0.15 -1.69
CA PRO A 56 -10.85 -0.10 -3.04
C PRO A 56 -9.33 0.02 -3.15
N MET A 57 -8.71 0.94 -2.41
CA MET A 57 -7.25 1.08 -2.39
C MET A 57 -6.56 -0.13 -1.76
N ASP A 58 -7.13 -0.72 -0.70
CA ASP A 58 -6.57 -1.92 -0.06
C ASP A 58 -6.69 -3.13 -1.00
N CYS A 59 -7.83 -3.25 -1.68
CA CYS A 59 -8.02 -4.27 -2.72
C CYS A 59 -7.04 -4.12 -3.87
N LEU A 60 -6.73 -2.88 -4.29
CA LEU A 60 -5.75 -2.62 -5.34
C LEU A 60 -4.33 -2.99 -4.89
N LEU A 61 -3.97 -2.69 -3.64
CA LEU A 61 -2.66 -3.07 -3.10
C LEU A 61 -2.51 -4.60 -2.97
N LEU A 62 -3.57 -5.29 -2.56
CA LEU A 62 -3.60 -6.76 -2.54
C LEU A 62 -3.46 -7.35 -3.95
N ALA A 63 -4.23 -6.85 -4.91
CA ALA A 63 -4.16 -7.30 -6.30
C ALA A 63 -2.78 -7.08 -6.91
N ALA A 64 -2.20 -5.89 -6.72
CA ALA A 64 -0.86 -5.56 -7.21
C ALA A 64 0.22 -6.43 -6.56
N ALA A 65 0.09 -6.77 -5.28
CA ALA A 65 1.02 -7.67 -4.60
C ALA A 65 0.91 -9.11 -5.16
N GLU A 66 -0.32 -9.58 -5.42
CA GLU A 66 -0.56 -10.90 -6.04
C GLU A 66 0.03 -10.96 -7.47
N ASP A 67 -0.17 -9.93 -8.29
CA ASP A 67 0.39 -9.86 -9.66
C ASP A 67 1.92 -9.79 -9.67
N ALA A 68 2.50 -9.08 -8.69
CA ALA A 68 3.94 -8.95 -8.51
C ALA A 68 4.62 -10.17 -7.84
N ASP A 69 3.86 -11.22 -7.48
CA ASP A 69 4.34 -12.37 -6.69
C ASP A 69 5.07 -11.93 -5.40
N ALA A 70 4.48 -10.97 -4.69
CA ALA A 70 5.05 -10.32 -3.52
C ALA A 70 4.11 -10.37 -2.31
N GLU A 71 4.67 -10.32 -1.11
CA GLU A 71 3.89 -10.22 0.12
C GLU A 71 3.47 -8.76 0.39
N LEU A 72 2.16 -8.53 0.52
CA LEU A 72 1.67 -7.25 1.03
C LEU A 72 1.87 -7.20 2.55
N VAL A 73 2.70 -6.27 3.02
CA VAL A 73 2.95 -6.07 4.44
C VAL A 73 2.13 -4.88 4.97
N THR A 74 1.33 -5.09 6.02
CA THR A 74 0.45 -4.04 6.58
C THR A 74 0.10 -4.21 8.06
N PHE A 75 -0.15 -3.09 8.73
CA PHE A 75 -0.67 -3.08 10.11
C PHE A 75 -2.21 -3.16 10.18
N ASP A 76 -2.91 -3.09 9.04
CA ASP A 76 -4.37 -3.15 9.00
C ASP A 76 -4.84 -4.60 9.15
N SER A 77 -5.54 -4.88 10.25
CA SER A 77 -6.03 -6.24 10.55
C SER A 77 -7.02 -6.75 9.52
N GLY A 78 -7.85 -5.88 8.92
CA GLY A 78 -8.81 -6.30 7.89
C GLY A 78 -8.12 -6.75 6.62
N VAL A 79 -7.00 -6.10 6.27
CA VAL A 79 -6.19 -6.48 5.11
C VAL A 79 -5.35 -7.74 5.41
N VAL A 80 -4.87 -7.90 6.64
CA VAL A 80 -4.20 -9.13 7.10
C VAL A 80 -5.16 -10.33 7.03
N ASP A 81 -6.40 -10.17 7.51
CA ASP A 81 -7.43 -11.22 7.43
C ASP A 81 -7.75 -11.61 5.98
N ALA A 82 -7.48 -10.72 5.02
CA ALA A 82 -7.66 -10.93 3.59
C ALA A 82 -6.42 -11.50 2.86
N GLY A 83 -5.33 -11.79 3.58
CA GLY A 83 -4.14 -12.47 3.04
C GLY A 83 -2.84 -11.66 3.06
N ALA A 84 -2.81 -10.49 3.68
CA ALA A 84 -1.57 -9.74 3.90
C ALA A 84 -0.80 -10.22 5.14
N THR A 85 0.50 -9.92 5.19
CA THR A 85 1.40 -10.29 6.30
C THR A 85 1.54 -9.13 7.29
N PRO A 86 1.44 -9.34 8.61
CA PRO A 86 1.72 -8.30 9.58
C PRO A 86 3.25 -8.07 9.72
N PRO A 87 3.72 -6.82 9.90
CA PRO A 87 5.14 -6.51 10.07
C PRO A 87 5.85 -7.31 11.17
N SER A 88 5.14 -7.72 12.22
CA SER A 88 5.70 -8.54 13.32
C SER A 88 6.17 -9.93 12.90
N GLU A 89 5.76 -10.42 11.72
CA GLU A 89 6.23 -11.69 11.18
C GLU A 89 7.53 -11.55 10.36
N LEU A 90 7.95 -10.31 10.07
CA LEU A 90 9.13 -10.01 9.25
C LEU A 90 10.26 -9.32 10.03
N LEU A 91 9.98 -8.82 11.23
CA LEU A 91 10.92 -8.12 12.08
C LEU A 91 11.29 -9.02 13.27
N ASP A 92 12.55 -9.43 13.32
CA ASP A 92 13.18 -10.11 14.48
C ASP A 92 13.38 -9.17 15.68
#